data_AF-A0AAV5U1X3-F1
#
_entry.id   AF-A0AAV5U1X3-F1
#
_cell.length_a   1.000
_cell.length_b   1.000
_cell.length_c   1.000
_cell.angle_alpha   90.00
_cell.angle_beta   90.00
_cell.angle_gamma   90.00
#
_symmetry.space_group_name_H-M   'P 1'
#
loop_
_entity.id
_entity.type
_entity.pdbx_description
1 polymer ?
#
loop_
_entity_poly.entity_id
_entity_poly.type
_entity_poly.pdbx_seq_one_letter_code
_entity_poly.pdbx_strand_id
1 'polypeptide(L)'
;MVCKMLYVSECKNVTPEALHRVYKNIMEKSSGHRWLSIETLHKDQCIPFLKLIGITYINGRFSSNRDIEVYGFEDDEDVQVKPIIIDGSIEISLIHTFSEYDDCDFMLRLHETQEPLEKVKNMKGIVRIDISPE
;
A
#
# COMPACT_ATOMS: atom_id res chain seq x y z
N MET A 1 -6.99 -14.13 22.63
CA MET A 1 -6.04 -14.06 21.51
C MET A 1 -6.63 -13.10 20.49
N VAL A 2 -6.04 -11.93 20.27
CA VAL A 2 -6.53 -10.98 19.26
C VAL A 2 -5.70 -11.19 18.01
N CYS A 3 -6.35 -11.56 16.91
CA CYS A 3 -5.69 -11.68 15.61
C CYS A 3 -5.25 -10.28 15.16
N LYS A 4 -3.94 -10.02 15.14
CA LYS A 4 -3.38 -8.73 14.70
C LYS A 4 -3.07 -8.70 13.20
N MET A 5 -2.89 -9.87 12.59
CA MET A 5 -2.46 -10.03 11.21
C MET A 5 -3.44 -10.94 10.48
N LEU A 6 -3.94 -10.48 9.34
CA LEU A 6 -4.66 -11.29 8.38
C LEU A 6 -3.75 -11.51 7.17
N TYR A 7 -3.50 -12.76 6.83
CA TYR A 7 -2.74 -13.14 5.64
C TYR A 7 -3.64 -13.96 4.72
N VAL A 8 -3.60 -13.64 3.43
CA VAL A 8 -4.39 -14.27 2.39
C VAL A 8 -3.45 -14.55 1.21
N SER A 9 -3.31 -15.81 0.80
CA SER A 9 -2.44 -16.15 -0.33
C SER A 9 -2.99 -15.60 -1.65
N GLU A 10 -4.27 -15.85 -1.95
CA GLU A 10 -4.89 -15.41 -3.19
C GLU A 10 -6.31 -14.90 -2.93
N CYS A 11 -6.67 -13.75 -3.50
CA CYS A 11 -7.98 -13.14 -3.28
C CYS A 11 -8.71 -12.80 -4.58
N LYS A 12 -9.08 -13.83 -5.36
CA LYS A 12 -9.75 -13.67 -6.67
C LYS A 12 -11.03 -12.83 -6.66
N ASN A 13 -11.73 -12.77 -5.53
CA ASN A 13 -13.06 -12.17 -5.43
C ASN A 13 -13.13 -11.01 -4.43
N VAL A 14 -11.98 -10.44 -4.02
CA VAL A 14 -12.04 -9.26 -3.14
C VAL A 14 -12.47 -8.05 -3.95
N THR A 15 -13.51 -7.37 -3.49
CA THR A 15 -13.93 -6.12 -4.15
C THR A 15 -13.11 -4.94 -3.62
N PRO A 16 -12.91 -3.89 -4.43
CA PRO A 16 -12.28 -2.64 -3.99
C PRO A 16 -12.93 -2.06 -2.72
N GLU A 17 -14.26 -2.15 -2.60
CA GLU A 17 -15.01 -1.66 -1.44
C GLU A 17 -14.77 -2.51 -0.19
N ALA A 18 -14.52 -3.83 -0.35
CA ALA A 18 -14.17 -4.69 0.77
C ALA A 18 -12.78 -4.31 1.31
N LEU A 19 -11.79 -4.11 0.43
CA LEU A 19 -10.46 -3.60 0.82
C LEU A 19 -10.56 -2.22 1.49
N HIS A 20 -11.36 -1.32 0.93
CA HIS A 20 -11.57 0.01 1.50
C HIS A 20 -12.19 -0.05 2.91
N ARG A 21 -13.15 -0.96 3.16
CA ARG A 21 -13.68 -1.19 4.51
C ARG A 21 -12.62 -1.71 5.47
N VAL A 22 -11.77 -2.63 5.03
CA VAL A 22 -10.66 -3.15 5.86
C VAL A 22 -9.67 -2.03 6.19
N TYR A 23 -9.29 -1.23 5.19
CA TYR A 23 -8.45 -0.05 5.37
C TYR A 23 -9.04 0.92 6.40
N LYS A 24 -10.32 1.27 6.28
CA LYS A 24 -11.02 2.13 7.25
C LYS A 24 -11.01 1.53 8.65
N ASN A 25 -11.32 0.24 8.77
CA ASN A 25 -11.32 -0.43 10.07
C ASN A 25 -9.94 -0.47 10.73
N ILE A 26 -8.87 -0.59 9.94
CA ILE A 26 -7.50 -0.55 10.44
C ILE A 26 -7.12 0.87 10.85
N MET A 27 -7.44 1.87 10.01
CA MET A 27 -7.20 3.29 10.28
C MET A 27 -7.93 3.79 11.54
N GLU A 28 -9.22 3.48 11.66
CA GLU A 28 -10.07 3.83 12.80
C GLU A 28 -9.77 2.97 14.05
N LYS A 29 -8.90 1.96 13.92
CA LYS A 29 -8.59 0.98 14.98
C LYS A 29 -9.84 0.26 15.51
N SER A 30 -10.90 0.18 14.69
CA SER A 30 -12.20 -0.41 15.05
C SER A 30 -12.17 -1.93 15.09
N SER A 31 -11.11 -2.56 14.56
CA SER A 31 -10.83 -3.99 14.71
C SER A 31 -9.52 -4.24 15.45
N GLY A 32 -9.31 -5.48 15.90
CA GLY A 32 -8.02 -5.92 16.46
C GLY A 32 -6.89 -6.05 15.44
N HIS A 33 -7.21 -6.01 14.14
CA HIS A 33 -6.24 -6.16 13.07
C HIS A 33 -5.42 -4.88 12.88
N ARG A 34 -4.12 -5.05 12.66
CA ARG A 34 -3.14 -4.00 12.38
C ARG A 34 -2.41 -4.24 11.07
N TRP A 35 -2.59 -5.41 10.49
CA TRP A 35 -1.87 -5.84 9.30
C TRP A 35 -2.79 -6.73 8.44
N LEU A 36 -2.88 -6.40 7.15
CA LEU A 36 -3.38 -7.25 6.07
C LEU A 36 -2.25 -7.51 5.06
N SER A 37 -2.05 -8.76 4.66
CA SER A 37 -1.16 -9.14 3.57
C SER A 37 -1.93 -10.02 2.58
N ILE A 38 -1.86 -9.71 1.30
CA ILE A 38 -2.45 -10.46 0.19
C ILE A 38 -1.34 -10.72 -0.83
N GLU A 39 -0.95 -11.97 -1.08
CA GLU A 39 0.14 -12.23 -2.04
C GLU A 39 -0.30 -11.97 -3.49
N THR A 40 -1.51 -12.37 -3.86
CA THR A 40 -1.99 -12.14 -5.24
C THR A 40 -3.24 -11.27 -5.22
N LEU A 41 -3.04 -9.96 -5.39
CA LEU A 41 -4.09 -8.97 -5.61
C LEU A 41 -4.04 -8.46 -7.05
N HIS A 42 -5.14 -8.64 -7.79
CA HIS A 42 -5.22 -8.19 -9.17
C HIS A 42 -5.27 -6.65 -9.27
N LYS A 43 -4.72 -6.12 -10.35
CA LYS A 43 -4.69 -4.69 -10.71
C LYS A 43 -6.08 -4.08 -10.76
N ASP A 44 -7.06 -4.81 -11.27
CA ASP A 44 -8.47 -4.39 -11.35
C ASP A 44 -9.15 -4.32 -9.98
N GLN A 45 -8.55 -4.90 -8.93
CA GLN A 45 -8.99 -4.77 -7.54
C GLN A 45 -8.21 -3.66 -6.84
N CYS A 46 -6.89 -3.63 -7.02
CA CYS A 46 -6.00 -2.69 -6.34
C CYS A 46 -6.18 -1.24 -6.82
N ILE A 47 -6.21 -1.00 -8.14
CA ILE A 47 -6.30 0.37 -8.68
C ILE A 47 -7.62 1.04 -8.26
N PRO A 48 -8.79 0.39 -8.38
CA PRO A 48 -10.02 1.01 -7.89
C PRO A 48 -10.03 1.18 -6.36
N PHE A 49 -9.37 0.31 -5.60
CA PHE A 49 -9.20 0.50 -4.15
C PHE A 49 -8.38 1.77 -3.85
N LEU A 50 -7.24 1.97 -4.52
CA LEU A 50 -6.42 3.18 -4.37
C LEU A 50 -7.26 4.43 -4.67
N LYS A 51 -8.07 4.38 -5.74
CA LYS A 51 -8.97 5.48 -6.09
C LYS A 51 -10.00 5.77 -4.98
N LEU A 52 -10.53 4.75 -4.31
CA LEU A 52 -11.47 4.93 -3.19
C LEU A 52 -10.82 5.64 -2.00
N ILE A 53 -9.52 5.51 -1.79
CA ILE A 53 -8.78 6.20 -0.73
C ILE A 53 -8.17 7.54 -1.18
N GLY A 54 -8.47 8.01 -2.40
CA GLY A 54 -8.02 9.31 -2.92
C GLY A 54 -6.63 9.28 -3.58
N ILE A 55 -6.20 8.10 -4.03
CA ILE A 55 -4.91 7.88 -4.69
C ILE A 55 -5.16 7.38 -6.10
N THR A 56 -4.65 8.11 -7.08
CA THR A 56 -4.74 7.75 -8.49
C THR A 56 -3.42 7.20 -8.98
N TYR A 57 -3.45 6.05 -9.66
CA TYR A 57 -2.29 5.44 -10.30
C TYR A 57 -2.52 5.29 -11.80
N ILE A 58 -1.80 6.07 -12.59
CA ILE A 58 -1.94 6.11 -14.06
C ILE A 58 -0.55 6.11 -14.68
N ASN A 59 -0.33 5.23 -15.67
CA ASN A 59 0.91 5.13 -16.44
C ASN A 59 2.18 5.06 -15.57
N GLY A 60 2.14 4.27 -14.50
CA GLY A 60 3.29 4.10 -13.60
C GLY A 60 3.48 5.23 -12.58
N ARG A 61 2.60 6.24 -12.55
CA ARG A 61 2.73 7.41 -11.70
C ARG A 61 1.59 7.50 -10.70
N PHE A 62 1.92 7.92 -9.49
CA PHE A 62 0.96 8.21 -8.43
C PHE A 62 0.61 9.71 -8.43
N SER A 63 -0.68 10.01 -8.23
CA SER A 63 -1.20 11.32 -7.89
C SER A 63 -2.18 11.20 -6.73
N SER A 64 -2.33 12.26 -5.95
CA SER A 64 -3.20 12.25 -4.78
C SER A 64 -3.69 13.66 -4.48
N ASN A 65 -4.93 13.78 -4.04
CA ASN A 65 -5.47 15.00 -3.43
C ASN A 65 -5.31 15.03 -1.90
N ARG A 66 -4.71 13.98 -1.34
CA ARG A 66 -4.38 13.83 0.09
C ARG A 66 -2.89 14.02 0.32
N ASP A 67 -2.56 14.45 1.53
CA ASP A 67 -1.19 14.51 2.03
C ASP A 67 -0.67 13.09 2.31
N ILE A 68 -0.03 12.51 1.29
CA ILE A 68 0.60 11.19 1.36
C ILE A 68 2.06 11.31 0.95
N GLU A 69 2.87 10.39 1.42
CA GLU A 69 4.26 10.26 1.00
C GLU A 69 4.41 8.95 0.23
N VAL A 70 5.02 9.01 -0.95
CA VAL A 70 5.31 7.81 -1.75
C VAL A 70 6.81 7.62 -1.81
N TYR A 71 7.24 6.39 -1.67
CA TYR A 71 8.63 5.97 -1.64
C TYR A 71 8.84 4.83 -2.63
N GLY A 72 10.03 4.79 -3.21
CA GLY A 72 10.50 3.71 -4.07
C GLY A 72 11.77 3.10 -3.50
N PHE A 73 12.08 1.88 -3.92
CA PHE A 73 13.43 1.34 -3.76
C PHE A 73 14.22 1.59 -5.05
N GLU A 74 15.39 2.20 -4.89
CA GLU A 74 16.41 2.27 -5.93
C GLU A 74 17.30 1.03 -5.75
N ASP A 75 17.11 0.03 -6.62
CA ASP A 75 18.01 -1.13 -6.70
C ASP A 75 18.90 -0.96 -7.95
N ASP A 76 20.19 -1.26 -7.81
CA ASP A 76 21.25 -0.89 -8.76
C ASP A 76 21.10 -1.54 -10.15
N GLU A 77 20.22 -2.54 -10.31
CA GLU A 77 20.15 -3.36 -11.53
C GLU A 77 18.80 -3.36 -12.25
N ASP A 78 17.66 -2.98 -11.64
CA ASP A 78 16.36 -2.97 -12.33
C ASP A 78 15.35 -2.00 -11.70
N VAL A 79 14.67 -1.21 -12.55
CA VAL A 79 13.71 -0.14 -12.21
C VAL A 79 12.35 -0.69 -11.72
N GLN A 80 12.34 -1.78 -10.95
CA GLN A 80 11.12 -2.20 -10.26
C GLN A 80 11.00 -1.45 -8.94
N VAL A 81 10.52 -0.21 -9.07
CA VAL A 81 10.10 0.60 -7.93
C VAL A 81 9.01 -0.19 -7.20
N LYS A 82 9.30 -0.70 -6.00
CA LYS A 82 8.30 -1.24 -5.07
C LYS A 82 7.71 -0.05 -4.31
N PRO A 83 6.54 0.49 -4.69
CA PRO A 83 6.02 1.68 -4.07
C PRO A 83 5.58 1.36 -2.65
N ILE A 84 6.05 2.18 -1.73
CA ILE A 84 5.55 2.27 -0.37
C ILE A 84 4.81 3.60 -0.27
N ILE A 85 3.53 3.53 0.04
CA ILE A 85 2.67 4.70 0.25
C ILE A 85 2.43 4.84 1.74
N ILE A 86 2.75 6.01 2.28
CA ILE A 86 2.48 6.39 3.65
C ILE A 86 1.31 7.38 3.67
N ASP A 87 0.23 6.99 4.34
CA ASP A 87 -0.97 7.79 4.54
C ASP A 87 -1.23 7.92 6.05
N GLY A 88 -0.70 9.00 6.63
CA GLY A 88 -0.63 9.16 8.08
C GLY A 88 0.20 8.05 8.74
N SER A 89 -0.44 7.22 9.56
CA SER A 89 0.20 6.08 10.24
C SER A 89 0.03 4.75 9.48
N ILE A 90 -0.58 4.77 8.29
CA ILE A 90 -0.80 3.59 7.46
C ILE A 90 0.30 3.50 6.41
N GLU A 91 0.86 2.31 6.27
CA GLU A 91 1.74 1.90 5.18
C GLU A 91 0.96 0.99 4.22
N ILE A 92 0.97 1.33 2.94
CA ILE A 92 0.54 0.45 1.84
C ILE A 92 1.78 0.12 1.01
N SER A 93 2.06 -1.17 0.82
CA SER A 93 3.18 -1.61 0.00
C SER A 93 2.68 -2.49 -1.13
N LEU A 94 3.13 -2.20 -2.34
CA LEU A 94 2.82 -3.00 -3.54
C LEU A 94 4.13 -3.63 -4.01
N ILE A 95 4.32 -4.91 -3.69
CA ILE A 95 5.51 -5.67 -4.11
C ILE A 95 5.17 -6.28 -5.48
N HIS A 96 6.05 -6.03 -6.47
CA HIS A 96 5.78 -6.22 -7.91
C HIS A 96 4.74 -5.24 -8.45
N THR A 97 5.20 -4.18 -9.13
CA THR A 97 4.31 -3.17 -9.70
C THR A 97 3.64 -3.65 -10.99
N PHE A 98 2.49 -3.05 -11.28
CA PHE A 98 1.63 -3.38 -12.43
C PHE A 98 2.22 -3.06 -13.82
N SER A 99 3.52 -2.77 -13.91
CA SER A 99 4.21 -2.53 -15.18
C SER A 99 4.56 -3.82 -15.92
N GLU A 100 4.75 -4.93 -15.19
CA GLU A 100 5.11 -6.23 -15.76
C GLU A 100 4.06 -7.31 -15.56
N TYR A 101 3.25 -7.20 -14.50
CA TYR A 101 2.25 -8.19 -14.11
C TYR A 101 0.90 -7.53 -13.88
N ASP A 102 -0.18 -8.30 -14.06
CA ASP A 102 -1.53 -7.84 -13.70
C ASP A 102 -1.81 -8.00 -12.19
N ASP A 103 -0.86 -8.53 -11.43
CA ASP A 103 -0.98 -8.84 -10.01
C ASP A 103 0.10 -8.14 -9.20
N CYS A 104 -0.21 -7.86 -7.93
CA CYS A 104 0.77 -7.41 -6.95
C CYS A 104 0.56 -8.10 -5.60
N ASP A 105 1.67 -8.26 -4.89
CA ASP A 105 1.69 -8.54 -3.47
C ASP A 105 1.31 -7.25 -2.73
N PHE A 106 0.13 -7.26 -2.11
CA PHE A 106 -0.44 -6.11 -1.43
C PHE A 106 -0.28 -6.25 0.08
N MET A 107 0.29 -5.23 0.72
CA MET A 107 0.36 -5.11 2.16
C MET A 107 -0.31 -3.83 2.64
N LEU A 108 -1.08 -3.94 3.72
CA LEU A 108 -1.54 -2.83 4.52
C LEU A 108 -1.11 -2.99 5.97
N ARG A 109 -0.45 -1.98 6.54
CA ARG A 109 0.03 -2.01 7.92
C ARG A 109 -0.23 -0.70 8.64
N LEU A 110 -0.76 -0.80 9.86
CA LEU A 110 -0.84 0.33 10.79
C LEU A 110 0.40 0.36 11.69
N HIS A 111 1.12 1.47 11.66
CA HIS A 111 2.19 1.78 12.61
C HIS A 111 1.57 2.41 13.86
N GLU A 112 1.64 1.71 14.99
CA GLU A 112 1.04 2.20 16.25
C GLU A 112 1.83 3.38 16.86
N THR A 113 3.09 3.55 16.46
CA THR A 113 3.98 4.63 16.91
C THR A 113 4.76 5.21 15.73
N GLN A 114 5.31 6.41 15.92
CA GLN A 114 6.11 7.10 14.90
C GLN A 114 7.41 6.35 14.57
N GLU A 115 8.04 5.70 15.55
CA GLU A 115 9.37 5.10 15.38
C GLU A 115 9.42 3.99 14.30
N PRO A 116 8.51 3.00 14.25
CA PRO A 116 8.43 2.03 13.15
C PRO A 116 8.19 2.67 11.79
N LEU A 117 7.41 3.76 11.74
CA LEU A 117 7.15 4.48 10.50
C LEU A 117 8.42 5.18 9.99
N GLU A 118 9.13 5.89 10.87
CA GLU A 118 10.40 6.54 10.51
C GLU A 118 11.46 5.50 10.10
N LYS A 119 11.45 4.31 10.70
CA LYS A 119 12.33 3.21 10.27
C LYS A 119 12.08 2.79 8.82
N VAL A 120 10.82 2.78 8.38
CA VAL A 120 10.47 2.53 6.97
C VAL A 120 10.97 3.68 6.11
N LYS A 121 10.67 4.93 6.47
CA LYS A 121 11.08 6.12 5.70
C LYS A 121 12.59 6.29 5.54
N ASN A 122 13.37 5.81 6.51
CA ASN A 122 14.84 5.90 6.53
C ASN A 122 15.53 4.57 6.15
N MET A 123 14.80 3.62 5.58
CA MET A 123 15.40 2.36 5.14
C MET A 123 16.43 2.63 4.04
N LYS A 124 17.60 1.97 4.12
CA LYS A 124 18.64 2.12 3.10
C LYS A 124 18.09 1.71 1.73
N GLY A 125 18.33 2.55 0.71
CA GLY A 125 17.85 2.32 -0.66
C GLY A 125 16.43 2.83 -0.94
N ILE A 126 15.72 3.33 0.08
CA ILE A 126 14.45 4.01 -0.14
C ILE A 126 14.70 5.47 -0.57
N VAL A 127 14.04 5.87 -1.64
CA VAL A 127 13.99 7.24 -2.14
C VAL A 127 12.56 7.74 -2.14
N ARG A 128 12.35 9.00 -1.77
CA ARG A 128 11.02 9.64 -1.86
C ARG A 128 10.70 9.92 -3.34
N ILE A 129 9.49 9.58 -3.76
CA ILE A 129 8.97 9.82 -5.11
C ILE A 129 8.07 11.06 -5.05
N ASP A 130 8.33 12.02 -5.94
CA ASP A 130 7.44 13.15 -6.13
C ASP A 130 6.15 12.68 -6.80
N ILE A 131 5.02 12.96 -6.16
CA ILE A 131 3.69 12.70 -6.71
C ILE A 131 3.05 13.99 -7.17
N SER A 132 2.21 13.88 -8.21
CA SER A 132 1.47 15.04 -8.70
C SER A 132 0.20 15.28 -7.84
N PRO A 133 -0.20 16.53 -7.61
CA PRO A 133 -1.55 16.80 -7.11
C PRO A 133 -2.58 16.31 -8.14
N GLU A 134 -3.69 15.74 -7.66
CA GLU A 134 -4.85 15.40 -8.49
C GLU A 134 -5.80 16.60 -8.67
#